data_AF-A0A816K904-F1
#
_entry.id   AF-A0A816K904-F1
#
_cell.length_a   1.000
_cell.length_b   1.000
_cell.length_c   1.000
_cell.angle_alpha   90.00
_cell.angle_beta   90.00
_cell.angle_gamma   90.00
#
_symmetry.space_group_name_H-M   'P 1'
#
loop_
_entity.id
_entity.type
_entity.pdbx_description
1 polymer ?
#
loop_
_entity_poly.entity_id
_entity_poly.type
_entity_poly.pdbx_seq_one_letter_code
_entity_poly.pdbx_strand_id
1 'polypeptide(L)'
;MSVCLVLVGVIFSLIPTFKRMHDGTAATELKDGWYWPFIFVVGCLPAALMNIVQEQLQMKFTQQARENQEKMTRFSVMYFQAVESTFQFSAIALCFALDLVPGFGTSNNIDKFWSSFSNGFKCFFNDPSLSGGRCGYAGATGALFIISYLGTYITGTFLTDHVSANWLSILSSISPLLSTSFWFIFPSVNKWAGVGAMDSWDIGFSLGALPIILVGMFFYRGGGTDRKTEEDSCITEEHPVELFW
;
A
#
# COMPACT_ATOMS: atom_id res chain seq x y z
N MET A 1 -12.73 -15.28 13.05
CA MET A 1 -12.89 -14.30 14.15
C MET A 1 -11.89 -13.15 14.04
N SER A 2 -10.59 -13.41 13.95
CA SER A 2 -9.53 -12.38 13.81
C SER A 2 -9.73 -11.45 12.61
N VAL A 3 -10.03 -11.99 11.41
CA VAL A 3 -10.33 -11.19 10.21
C VAL A 3 -11.51 -10.25 10.44
N CYS A 4 -12.56 -10.72 11.12
CA CYS A 4 -13.73 -9.90 11.43
C CYS A 4 -13.35 -8.72 12.35
N LEU A 5 -12.46 -8.92 13.32
CA LEU A 5 -11.96 -7.84 14.18
C LEU A 5 -11.18 -6.79 13.39
N VAL A 6 -10.32 -7.22 12.47
CA VAL A 6 -9.59 -6.30 11.58
C VAL A 6 -10.58 -5.51 10.72
N LEU A 7 -11.56 -6.18 10.12
CA LEU A 7 -12.60 -5.51 9.32
C LEU A 7 -13.42 -4.51 10.13
N VAL A 8 -13.80 -4.84 11.36
CA VAL A 8 -14.49 -3.91 12.26
C VAL A 8 -13.64 -2.69 12.54
N GLY A 9 -12.33 -2.87 12.82
CA GLY A 9 -11.42 -1.76 13.04
C GLY A 9 -11.25 -0.86 11.80
N VAL A 10 -11.19 -1.45 10.60
CA VAL A 10 -11.14 -0.70 9.34
C VAL A 10 -12.45 0.06 9.09
N ILE A 11 -13.61 -0.56 9.33
CA ILE A 11 -14.90 0.13 9.21
C ILE A 11 -14.97 1.28 10.21
N PHE A 12 -14.48 1.07 11.43
CA PHE A 12 -14.44 2.09 12.47
C PHE A 12 -13.58 3.30 12.06
N SER A 13 -12.42 3.07 11.43
CA SER A 13 -11.57 4.18 10.94
C SER A 13 -12.17 4.94 9.76
N LEU A 14 -13.13 4.35 9.03
CA LEU A 14 -13.81 4.99 7.89
C LEU A 14 -15.05 5.83 8.29
N ILE A 15 -15.53 5.73 9.54
CA ILE A 15 -16.69 6.50 10.03
C ILE A 15 -16.55 8.01 9.79
N PRO A 16 -15.40 8.65 10.08
CA PRO A 16 -15.23 10.08 9.84
C PRO A 16 -15.32 10.44 8.34
N THR A 17 -14.82 9.57 7.46
CA THR A 17 -14.93 9.73 6.00
C THR A 17 -16.40 9.71 5.57
N PHE A 18 -17.20 8.75 6.06
CA PHE A 18 -18.64 8.69 5.77
C PHE A 18 -19.40 9.89 6.31
N LYS A 19 -19.06 10.36 7.51
CA LYS A 19 -19.64 11.56 8.09
C LYS A 19 -19.35 12.80 7.24
N ARG A 20 -18.10 12.99 6.80
CA ARG A 20 -17.72 14.12 5.93
C ARG A 20 -18.45 14.09 4.59
N MET A 21 -18.67 12.90 4.02
CA MET A 21 -19.48 12.74 2.81
C MET A 21 -20.96 13.09 3.04
N HIS A 22 -21.51 12.76 4.21
CA HIS A 22 -22.89 13.10 4.56
C HIS A 22 -23.08 14.59 4.83
N ASP A 23 -22.15 15.21 5.56
CA ASP A 23 -22.23 16.60 6.00
C ASP A 23 -21.94 17.61 4.87
N GLY A 24 -21.52 17.14 3.68
CA GLY A 24 -21.28 17.99 2.51
C GLY A 24 -20.23 19.09 2.74
N THR A 25 -19.29 18.88 3.67
CA THR A 25 -18.35 19.92 4.07
C THR A 25 -17.31 20.18 2.98
N ALA A 26 -17.18 21.46 2.58
CA ALA A 26 -16.33 21.97 1.50
C ALA A 26 -14.83 21.62 1.57
N ALA A 27 -14.36 21.01 2.66
CA ALA A 27 -12.97 20.56 2.82
C ALA A 27 -12.65 19.24 2.11
N THR A 28 -13.66 18.54 1.59
CA THR A 28 -13.48 17.54 0.53
C THR A 28 -14.05 18.11 -0.76
N GLU A 29 -13.26 18.89 -1.50
CA GLU A 29 -13.46 19.10 -2.94
C GLU A 29 -13.23 17.76 -3.70
N LEU A 30 -13.91 16.69 -3.32
CA LEU A 30 -14.34 15.69 -4.27
C LEU A 30 -15.50 16.35 -5.00
N LYS A 31 -15.14 17.20 -5.97
CA LYS A 31 -16.06 18.13 -6.63
C LYS A 31 -17.30 17.42 -7.20
N ASP A 32 -17.21 16.11 -7.44
CA ASP A 32 -18.29 15.27 -7.95
C ASP A 32 -18.25 13.83 -7.39
N GLY A 33 -18.99 13.51 -6.31
CA GLY A 33 -19.60 12.17 -6.21
C GLY A 33 -19.36 11.32 -4.95
N TRP A 34 -20.46 10.89 -4.33
CA TRP A 34 -20.54 9.81 -3.32
C TRP A 34 -20.07 8.44 -3.82
N TYR A 35 -19.83 8.31 -5.13
CA TYR A 35 -19.44 7.06 -5.79
C TYR A 35 -17.93 6.78 -5.74
N TRP A 36 -17.07 7.76 -5.44
CA TRP A 36 -15.61 7.59 -5.39
C TRP A 36 -15.13 6.47 -4.45
N PRO A 37 -15.67 6.31 -3.23
CA PRO A 37 -15.31 5.18 -2.36
C PRO A 37 -15.61 3.82 -2.99
N PHE A 38 -16.70 3.70 -3.76
CA PHE A 38 -17.03 2.44 -4.44
C PHE A 38 -16.06 2.15 -5.58
N ILE A 39 -15.71 3.17 -6.38
CA ILE A 39 -14.67 3.05 -7.41
C ILE A 39 -13.33 2.64 -6.77
N PHE A 40 -12.99 3.22 -5.62
CA PHE A 40 -11.80 2.85 -4.86
C PHE A 40 -11.82 1.37 -4.44
N VAL A 41 -12.93 0.88 -3.89
CA VAL A 41 -13.10 -0.54 -3.52
C VAL A 41 -12.97 -1.46 -4.73
N VAL A 42 -13.54 -1.09 -5.87
CA VAL A 42 -13.37 -1.83 -7.13
C VAL A 42 -11.90 -1.84 -7.57
N GLY A 43 -11.21 -0.72 -7.41
CA GLY A 43 -9.76 -0.60 -7.66
C GLY A 43 -8.89 -1.46 -6.74
N CYS A 44 -9.37 -1.83 -5.54
CA CYS A 44 -8.68 -2.76 -4.66
C CYS A 44 -8.71 -4.21 -5.17
N LEU A 45 -9.68 -4.59 -6.01
CA LEU A 45 -9.80 -5.97 -6.50
C LEU A 45 -8.60 -6.39 -7.38
N PRO A 46 -8.20 -5.63 -8.42
CA PRO A 46 -6.98 -5.95 -9.17
C PRO A 46 -5.73 -6.02 -8.29
N ALA A 47 -5.61 -5.13 -7.30
CA ALA A 47 -4.48 -5.12 -6.38
C ALA A 47 -4.41 -6.40 -5.53
N ALA A 48 -5.56 -6.85 -4.99
CA ALA A 48 -5.64 -8.10 -4.24
C ALA A 48 -5.35 -9.32 -5.12
N LEU A 49 -5.90 -9.35 -6.34
CA LEU A 49 -5.64 -10.43 -7.31
C LEU A 49 -4.16 -10.50 -7.68
N MET A 50 -3.49 -9.36 -7.87
CA MET A 50 -2.06 -9.31 -8.15
C MET A 50 -1.24 -9.95 -7.02
N ASN A 51 -1.54 -9.64 -5.76
CA ASN A 51 -0.85 -10.25 -4.61
C ASN A 51 -1.00 -11.78 -4.59
N ILE A 52 -2.20 -12.31 -4.90
CA ILE A 52 -2.46 -13.75 -4.96
C ILE A 52 -1.68 -14.38 -6.13
N VAL A 53 -1.75 -13.78 -7.32
CA VAL A 53 -1.04 -14.28 -8.50
C VAL A 53 0.47 -14.28 -8.26
N GLN A 54 1.00 -13.24 -7.62
CA GLN A 54 2.41 -13.16 -7.24
C GLN A 54 2.81 -14.31 -6.30
N GLU A 55 2.04 -14.56 -5.23
CA GLU A 55 2.29 -15.68 -4.31
C GLU A 55 2.27 -17.04 -5.04
N GLN A 56 1.29 -17.25 -5.93
CA GLN A 56 1.17 -18.48 -6.72
C GLN A 56 2.35 -18.68 -7.68
N LEU A 57 2.80 -17.62 -8.34
CA LEU A 57 3.96 -17.68 -9.23
C LEU A 57 5.23 -17.97 -8.44
N GLN A 58 5.43 -17.29 -7.30
CA GLN A 58 6.59 -17.51 -6.43
C GLN A 58 6.65 -18.95 -5.92
N MET A 59 5.53 -19.53 -5.48
CA MET A 59 5.48 -20.93 -5.05
C MET A 59 5.85 -21.89 -6.20
N LYS A 60 5.33 -21.68 -7.41
CA LYS A 60 5.64 -22.52 -8.57
C LYS A 60 7.12 -22.47 -8.96
N PHE A 61 7.71 -21.27 -9.03
CA PHE A 61 9.14 -21.13 -9.34
C PHE A 61 10.02 -21.72 -8.25
N THR A 62 9.63 -21.56 -6.98
CA THR A 62 10.33 -22.13 -5.82
C THR A 62 10.32 -23.66 -5.85
N GLN A 63 9.15 -24.25 -6.15
CA GLN A 63 9.00 -25.70 -6.27
C GLN A 63 9.83 -26.25 -7.44
N GLN A 64 9.76 -25.63 -8.61
CA GLN A 64 10.50 -26.07 -9.79
C GLN A 64 12.03 -25.96 -9.61
N ALA A 65 12.52 -24.92 -8.94
CA ALA A 65 13.94 -24.80 -8.61
C ALA A 65 14.41 -25.87 -7.62
N ARG A 66 13.55 -26.25 -6.67
CA ARG A 66 13.80 -27.35 -5.72
C ARG A 66 13.88 -28.71 -6.43
N GLU A 67 12.98 -28.96 -7.38
CA GLU A 67 12.96 -30.19 -8.18
C GLU A 67 14.22 -30.31 -9.06
N ASN A 68 14.71 -29.20 -9.62
CA ASN A 68 15.91 -29.19 -10.47
C ASN A 68 17.24 -29.10 -9.71
N GLN A 69 17.24 -29.13 -8.36
CA GLN A 69 18.43 -28.94 -7.51
C GLN A 69 19.26 -27.68 -7.84
N GLU A 70 18.66 -26.69 -8.49
CA GLU A 70 19.35 -25.44 -8.76
C GLU A 70 19.39 -24.63 -7.46
N LYS A 71 20.58 -24.13 -7.08
CA LYS A 71 20.70 -23.18 -5.98
C LYS A 71 19.78 -22.02 -6.26
N MET A 72 18.66 -21.93 -5.54
CA MET A 72 17.69 -20.84 -5.67
C MET A 72 18.42 -19.51 -5.52
N THR A 73 18.65 -18.86 -6.65
CA THR A 73 19.26 -17.55 -6.67
C THR A 73 18.15 -16.57 -6.31
N ARG A 74 18.31 -15.87 -5.18
CA ARG A 74 17.50 -14.70 -4.78
C ARG A 74 17.31 -13.64 -5.90
N PHE A 75 18.11 -13.77 -6.96
CA PHE A 75 18.01 -13.03 -8.22
C PHE A 75 16.62 -13.11 -8.87
N SER A 76 15.81 -14.15 -8.64
CA SER A 76 14.45 -14.24 -9.23
C SER A 76 13.49 -13.19 -8.68
N VAL A 77 13.58 -12.86 -7.38
CA VAL A 77 12.66 -11.91 -6.72
C VAL A 77 12.89 -10.48 -7.23
N MET A 78 14.15 -10.03 -7.27
CA MET A 78 14.46 -8.70 -7.78
C MET A 78 14.14 -8.58 -9.27
N TYR A 79 14.36 -9.65 -10.05
CA TYR A 79 13.97 -9.68 -11.45
C TYR A 79 12.45 -9.56 -11.63
N PHE A 80 11.67 -10.34 -10.87
CA PHE A 80 10.21 -10.27 -10.89
C PHE A 80 9.71 -8.86 -10.55
N GLN A 81 10.27 -8.24 -9.51
CA GLN A 81 9.91 -6.89 -9.09
C GLN A 81 10.31 -5.81 -10.12
N ALA A 82 11.43 -6.00 -10.84
CA ALA A 82 11.83 -5.12 -11.94
C ALA A 82 10.88 -5.22 -13.14
N VAL A 83 10.47 -6.45 -13.49
CA VAL A 83 9.47 -6.69 -14.54
C VAL A 83 8.13 -6.06 -14.14
N GLU A 84 7.68 -6.26 -12.90
CA GLU A 84 6.47 -5.64 -12.38
C GLU A 84 6.52 -4.11 -12.46
N SER A 85 7.61 -3.50 -11.99
CA SER A 85 7.80 -2.04 -12.05
C SER A 85 7.75 -1.50 -13.48
N THR A 86 8.25 -2.28 -14.46
CA THR A 86 8.19 -1.93 -15.88
C THR A 86 6.75 -1.94 -16.41
N PHE A 87 5.96 -2.95 -16.01
CA PHE A 87 4.54 -2.99 -16.35
C PHE A 87 3.74 -1.88 -15.66
N GLN A 88 4.03 -1.57 -14.39
CA GLN A 88 3.41 -0.47 -13.66
C GLN A 88 3.69 0.87 -14.35
N PHE A 89 4.95 1.13 -14.72
CA PHE A 89 5.32 2.33 -15.47
C PHE A 89 4.60 2.40 -16.81
N SER A 90 4.55 1.30 -17.54
CA SER A 90 3.85 1.22 -18.84
C SER A 90 2.35 1.46 -18.67
N ALA A 91 1.71 0.89 -17.65
CA ALA A 91 0.30 1.09 -17.36
C ALA A 91 0.00 2.55 -17.00
N ILE A 92 0.82 3.18 -16.15
CA ILE A 92 0.68 4.61 -15.83
C ILE A 92 0.85 5.47 -17.08
N ALA A 93 1.84 5.16 -17.92
CA ALA A 93 2.08 5.87 -19.17
C ALA A 93 0.91 5.74 -20.14
N LEU A 94 0.27 4.58 -20.24
CA LEU A 94 -0.94 4.37 -21.06
C LEU A 94 -2.16 5.09 -20.48
N CYS A 95 -2.25 5.20 -19.14
CA CYS A 95 -3.32 5.87 -18.43
C CYS A 95 -3.16 7.39 -18.34
N PHE A 96 -2.19 8.01 -19.02
CA PHE A 96 -2.00 9.47 -19.00
C PHE A 96 -3.26 10.25 -19.41
N ALA A 97 -4.06 9.66 -20.33
CA ALA A 97 -5.30 10.23 -20.79
C ALA A 97 -6.36 10.39 -19.68
N LEU A 98 -6.23 9.67 -18.56
CA LEU A 98 -7.13 9.85 -17.42
C LEU A 98 -7.00 11.24 -16.80
N ASP A 99 -5.82 11.89 -16.87
CA ASP A 99 -5.64 13.27 -16.39
C ASP A 99 -6.39 14.32 -17.26
N LEU A 100 -6.89 13.91 -18.43
CA LEU A 100 -7.70 14.75 -19.31
C LEU A 100 -9.21 14.60 -19.06
N VAL A 101 -9.63 13.62 -18.24
CA VAL A 101 -11.04 13.35 -17.99
C VAL A 101 -11.61 14.45 -17.08
N PRO A 102 -12.62 15.21 -17.52
CA PRO A 102 -13.19 16.28 -16.71
C PRO A 102 -13.83 15.71 -15.44
N GLY A 103 -13.54 16.34 -14.29
CA GLY A 103 -14.02 15.87 -12.98
C GLY A 103 -13.17 14.79 -12.31
N PHE A 104 -12.15 14.25 -13.01
CA PHE A 104 -11.17 13.34 -12.43
C PHE A 104 -9.74 13.90 -12.52
N GLY A 105 -9.34 14.30 -13.72
CA GLY A 105 -8.01 14.81 -14.02
C GLY A 105 -7.83 16.29 -13.69
N THR A 106 -6.56 16.70 -13.59
CA THR A 106 -6.16 18.09 -13.29
C THR A 106 -5.96 18.93 -14.55
N SER A 107 -5.79 18.30 -15.71
CA SER A 107 -5.45 18.98 -16.97
C SER A 107 -6.65 19.06 -17.92
N ASN A 108 -6.96 20.26 -18.41
CA ASN A 108 -8.07 20.45 -19.36
C ASN A 108 -7.70 20.15 -20.81
N ASN A 109 -6.40 19.98 -21.12
CA ASN A 109 -5.90 19.69 -22.46
C ASN A 109 -4.50 19.04 -22.38
N ILE A 110 -4.05 18.47 -23.50
CA ILE A 110 -2.76 17.78 -23.62
C ILE A 110 -1.58 18.74 -23.36
N ASP A 111 -1.68 20.00 -23.78
CA ASP A 111 -0.62 20.98 -23.57
C ASP A 111 -0.41 21.30 -22.08
N LYS A 112 -1.51 21.44 -21.32
CA LYS A 112 -1.44 21.61 -19.86
C LYS A 112 -0.91 20.36 -19.18
N PHE A 113 -1.30 19.17 -19.65
CA PHE A 113 -0.75 17.92 -19.13
C PHE A 113 0.79 17.91 -19.25
N TRP A 114 1.32 18.18 -20.44
CA TRP A 114 2.77 18.18 -20.65
C TRP A 114 3.48 19.29 -19.90
N SER A 115 2.86 20.47 -19.80
CA SER A 115 3.39 21.57 -18.99
C SER A 115 3.47 21.18 -17.50
N SER A 116 2.40 20.62 -16.95
CA SER A 116 2.35 20.14 -15.56
C SER A 116 3.35 19.02 -15.30
N PHE A 117 3.44 18.04 -16.21
CA PHE A 117 4.41 16.94 -16.13
C PHE A 117 5.86 17.45 -16.15
N SER A 118 6.20 18.33 -17.09
CA SER A 118 7.53 18.94 -17.19
C SER A 118 7.86 19.79 -15.96
N ASN A 119 6.89 20.57 -15.47
CA ASN A 119 7.05 21.37 -14.26
C ASN A 119 7.25 20.49 -13.01
N GLY A 120 6.56 19.36 -12.91
CA GLY A 120 6.78 18.37 -11.85
C GLY A 120 8.20 17.81 -11.86
N PHE A 121 8.70 17.45 -13.05
CA PHE A 121 10.07 16.96 -13.21
C PHE A 121 11.11 18.02 -12.84
N LYS A 122 10.96 19.24 -13.35
CA LYS A 122 11.83 20.37 -13.01
C LYS A 122 11.79 20.72 -11.51
N CYS A 123 10.61 20.67 -10.88
CA CYS A 123 10.43 20.87 -9.45
C CYS A 123 11.16 19.79 -8.63
N PHE A 124 11.09 18.52 -9.06
CA PHE A 124 11.81 17.41 -8.43
C PHE A 124 13.33 17.64 -8.45
N PHE A 125 13.88 18.14 -9.55
CA PHE A 125 15.30 18.45 -9.68
C PHE A 125 15.67 19.88 -9.20
N ASN A 126 14.77 20.56 -8.47
CA ASN A 126 14.99 21.88 -7.91
C ASN A 126 15.43 22.93 -8.97
N ASP A 127 14.79 22.92 -10.14
CA ASP A 127 15.04 23.88 -11.21
C ASP A 127 14.77 25.32 -10.72
N PRO A 128 15.75 26.24 -10.83
CA PRO A 128 15.61 27.64 -10.38
C PRO A 128 14.46 28.41 -11.05
N SER A 129 14.00 27.97 -12.22
CA SER A 129 12.89 28.61 -12.96
C SER A 129 11.52 28.42 -12.31
N LEU A 130 11.38 27.45 -11.39
CA LEU A 130 10.13 27.11 -10.70
C LEU A 130 10.20 27.48 -9.20
N SER A 131 10.74 28.66 -8.90
CA SER A 131 11.08 29.20 -7.57
C SER A 131 9.90 29.42 -6.60
N GLY A 132 8.99 28.47 -6.49
CA GLY A 132 8.02 28.35 -5.41
C GLY A 132 8.64 27.65 -4.20
N GLY A 133 8.30 28.10 -2.98
CA GLY A 133 8.85 27.57 -1.73
C GLY A 133 8.60 26.07 -1.45
N ARG A 134 7.77 25.39 -2.27
CA ARG A 134 7.49 23.94 -2.15
C ARG A 134 8.45 23.06 -2.96
N CYS A 135 9.11 23.59 -4.00
CA CYS A 135 10.03 22.79 -4.84
C CYS A 135 11.40 22.58 -4.19
N GLY A 136 11.81 23.46 -3.28
CA GLY A 136 13.15 23.43 -2.66
C GLY A 136 13.52 22.11 -1.96
N TYR A 137 12.53 21.34 -1.49
CA TYR A 137 12.72 20.04 -0.85
C TYR A 137 12.02 18.88 -1.60
N ALA A 138 11.45 19.14 -2.77
CA ALA A 138 10.66 18.13 -3.50
C ALA A 138 11.52 16.93 -3.92
N GLY A 139 12.73 17.16 -4.43
CA GLY A 139 13.65 16.07 -4.79
C GLY A 139 14.07 15.21 -3.61
N ALA A 140 14.43 15.83 -2.48
CA ALA A 140 14.86 15.10 -1.29
C ALA A 140 13.73 14.26 -0.68
N THR A 141 12.53 14.85 -0.54
CA THR A 141 11.35 14.14 -0.02
C THR A 141 10.86 13.06 -0.99
N GLY A 142 10.90 13.31 -2.29
CA GLY A 142 10.58 12.34 -3.33
C GLY A 142 11.56 11.17 -3.37
N ALA A 143 12.87 11.41 -3.25
CA ALA A 143 13.88 10.37 -3.17
C ALA A 143 13.70 9.50 -1.90
N LEU A 144 13.41 10.13 -0.75
CA LEU A 144 13.09 9.41 0.48
C LEU A 144 11.87 8.52 0.30
N PHE A 145 10.79 9.04 -0.31
CA PHE A 145 9.61 8.26 -0.63
C PHE A 145 9.94 7.05 -1.51
N ILE A 146 10.71 7.24 -2.60
CA ILE A 146 11.11 6.15 -3.51
C ILE A 146 11.87 5.05 -2.76
N ILE A 147 12.86 5.42 -1.94
CA ILE A 147 13.67 4.46 -1.18
C ILE A 147 12.80 3.70 -0.17
N SER A 148 11.96 4.39 0.59
CA SER A 148 11.04 3.76 1.55
C SER A 148 10.03 2.85 0.87
N TYR A 149 9.53 3.25 -0.31
CA TYR A 149 8.57 2.48 -1.08
C TYR A 149 9.21 1.21 -1.67
N LEU A 150 10.43 1.31 -2.21
CA LEU A 150 11.22 0.14 -2.62
C LEU A 150 11.47 -0.81 -1.45
N GLY A 151 11.85 -0.28 -0.28
CA GLY A 151 12.01 -1.06 0.93
C GLY A 151 10.74 -1.78 1.35
N THR A 152 9.57 -1.16 1.17
CA THR A 152 8.26 -1.77 1.44
C THR A 152 8.00 -2.96 0.53
N TYR A 153 8.27 -2.87 -0.77
CA TYR A 153 8.09 -4.00 -1.69
C TYR A 153 9.06 -5.15 -1.43
N ILE A 154 10.34 -4.83 -1.18
CA ILE A 154 11.35 -5.85 -0.87
C ILE A 154 10.95 -6.58 0.41
N THR A 155 10.62 -5.85 1.47
CA THR A 155 10.20 -6.43 2.75
C THR A 155 8.88 -7.17 2.63
N GLY A 156 7.93 -6.65 1.85
CA GLY A 156 6.66 -7.30 1.57
C GLY A 156 6.86 -8.63 0.87
N THR A 157 7.77 -8.69 -0.11
CA THR A 157 8.12 -9.93 -0.79
C THR A 157 8.74 -10.95 0.16
N PHE A 158 9.72 -10.55 0.98
CA PHE A 158 10.28 -11.43 2.01
C PHE A 158 9.21 -11.94 2.99
N LEU A 159 8.24 -11.09 3.34
CA LEU A 159 7.18 -11.45 4.26
C LEU A 159 6.19 -12.45 3.63
N THR A 160 5.85 -12.28 2.35
CA THR A 160 5.04 -13.24 1.60
C THR A 160 5.74 -14.59 1.51
N ASP A 161 7.04 -14.59 1.18
CA ASP A 161 7.85 -15.81 1.06
C ASP A 161 7.96 -16.57 2.41
N HIS A 162 8.07 -15.85 3.54
CA HIS A 162 8.26 -16.47 4.86
C HIS A 162 6.97 -16.76 5.63
N VAL A 163 5.87 -16.06 5.35
CA VAL A 163 4.64 -16.13 6.16
C VAL A 163 3.40 -16.41 5.31
N SER A 164 2.96 -15.43 4.51
CA SER A 164 1.83 -15.53 3.54
C SER A 164 1.44 -14.14 3.03
N ALA A 165 0.79 -14.09 1.86
CA ALA A 165 0.19 -12.85 1.34
C ALA A 165 -0.96 -12.32 2.22
N ASN A 166 -1.67 -13.22 2.92
CA ASN A 166 -2.74 -12.84 3.85
C ASN A 166 -2.21 -12.03 5.04
N TRP A 167 -1.06 -12.41 5.59
CA TRP A 167 -0.44 -11.66 6.68
C TRP A 167 0.07 -10.30 6.22
N LEU A 168 0.66 -10.22 5.01
CA LEU A 168 1.04 -8.95 4.40
C LEU A 168 -0.16 -8.01 4.24
N SER A 169 -1.31 -8.53 3.82
CA SER A 169 -2.56 -7.75 3.67
C SER A 169 -3.09 -7.22 5.01
N ILE A 170 -2.96 -8.00 6.07
CA ILE A 170 -3.31 -7.54 7.42
C ILE A 170 -2.34 -6.46 7.89
N LEU A 171 -1.03 -6.64 7.68
CA LEU A 171 -0.03 -5.64 8.06
C LEU A 171 -0.17 -4.34 7.28
N SER A 172 -0.48 -4.38 5.99
CA SER A 172 -0.67 -3.15 5.20
C SER A 172 -1.85 -2.31 5.68
N SER A 173 -2.87 -2.93 6.28
CA SER A 173 -4.04 -2.23 6.85
C SER A 173 -3.70 -1.30 8.03
N ILE A 174 -2.55 -1.49 8.70
CA ILE A 174 -2.12 -0.62 9.81
C ILE A 174 -1.48 0.68 9.31
N SER A 175 -0.93 0.69 8.09
CA SER A 175 -0.16 1.81 7.54
C SER A 175 -0.93 3.14 7.54
N PRO A 176 -2.22 3.20 7.14
CA PRO A 176 -3.00 4.44 7.24
C PRO A 176 -3.17 4.95 8.67
N LEU A 177 -3.30 4.06 9.65
CA LEU A 177 -3.45 4.44 11.07
C LEU A 177 -2.13 4.98 11.64
N LEU A 178 -1.01 4.38 11.27
CA LEU A 178 0.31 4.88 11.65
C LEU A 178 0.59 6.23 11.01
N SER A 179 0.22 6.41 9.74
CA SER A 179 0.34 7.70 9.05
C SER A 179 -0.49 8.77 9.77
N THR A 180 -1.75 8.48 10.09
CA THR A 180 -2.63 9.41 10.83
C THR A 180 -2.05 9.76 12.21
N SER A 181 -1.53 8.76 12.92
CA SER A 181 -0.85 8.96 14.21
C SER A 181 0.41 9.83 14.08
N PHE A 182 1.18 9.65 13.01
CA PHE A 182 2.37 10.46 12.72
C PHE A 182 1.99 11.93 12.49
N TRP A 183 0.96 12.21 11.68
CA TRP A 183 0.50 13.57 11.42
C TRP A 183 -0.03 14.26 12.68
N PHE A 184 -0.62 13.49 13.60
CA PHE A 184 -1.04 13.99 14.90
C PHE A 184 0.14 14.34 15.81
N ILE A 185 1.15 13.48 15.91
CA ILE A 185 2.33 13.70 16.77
C ILE A 185 3.19 14.86 16.24
N PHE A 186 3.27 15.00 14.91
CA PHE A 186 4.11 15.99 14.24
C PHE A 186 3.28 16.96 13.38
N PRO A 187 2.44 17.81 14.00
CA PRO A 187 1.55 18.72 13.27
C PRO A 187 2.32 19.76 12.43
N SER A 188 3.57 20.06 12.81
CA SER A 188 4.47 20.95 12.07
C SER A 188 4.87 20.41 10.69
N VAL A 189 4.74 19.10 10.45
CA VAL A 189 4.98 18.47 9.15
C VAL A 189 3.74 18.59 8.26
N ASN A 190 2.54 18.70 8.84
CA ASN A 190 1.27 18.78 8.09
C ASN A 190 1.18 20.03 7.20
N LYS A 191 1.98 21.07 7.47
CA LYS A 191 2.11 22.25 6.60
C LYS A 191 2.53 21.93 5.16
N TRP A 192 3.16 20.77 4.95
CA TRP A 192 3.60 20.30 3.63
C TRP A 192 2.55 19.46 2.90
N ALA A 193 1.56 18.92 3.61
CA ALA A 193 0.54 18.04 3.02
C ALA A 193 -0.46 18.79 2.12
N GLY A 194 -0.50 20.14 2.21
CA GLY A 194 -1.38 20.97 1.37
C GLY A 194 -2.87 20.87 1.71
N VAL A 195 -3.25 19.94 2.58
CA VAL A 195 -4.59 19.76 3.15
C VAL A 195 -4.63 20.40 4.55
N GLY A 196 -5.79 20.94 4.94
CA GLY A 196 -5.97 21.56 6.26
C GLY A 196 -5.64 20.62 7.43
N ALA A 197 -5.50 21.18 8.64
CA ALA A 197 -5.27 20.38 9.84
C ALA A 197 -6.37 19.30 9.99
N MET A 198 -5.96 18.06 10.31
CA MET A 198 -6.91 16.97 10.59
C MET A 198 -7.81 17.36 11.77
N ASP A 199 -9.10 17.06 11.63
CA ASP A 199 -10.07 17.31 12.70
C ASP A 199 -9.82 16.38 13.89
N SER A 200 -10.13 16.86 15.10
CA SER A 200 -10.00 16.06 16.34
C SER A 200 -10.87 14.80 16.29
N TRP A 201 -11.96 14.84 15.53
CA TRP A 201 -12.83 13.70 15.28
C TRP A 201 -12.13 12.61 14.43
N ASP A 202 -11.50 12.99 13.32
CA ASP A 202 -10.75 12.07 12.44
C ASP A 202 -9.64 11.34 13.22
N ILE A 203 -8.97 12.09 14.11
CA ILE A 203 -7.91 11.58 14.99
C ILE A 203 -8.45 10.57 16.00
N GLY A 204 -9.57 10.88 16.66
CA GLY A 204 -10.16 10.01 17.69
C GLY A 204 -10.55 8.64 17.16
N PHE A 205 -11.18 8.58 15.97
CA PHE A 205 -11.57 7.30 15.36
C PHE A 205 -10.36 6.51 14.86
N SER A 206 -9.35 7.19 14.30
CA SER A 206 -8.12 6.54 13.84
C SER A 206 -7.32 5.93 14.99
N LEU A 207 -7.20 6.64 16.12
CA LEU A 207 -6.56 6.13 17.32
C LEU A 207 -7.36 5.01 17.99
N GLY A 208 -8.70 5.09 17.97
CA GLY A 208 -9.59 4.04 18.49
C GLY A 208 -9.60 2.76 17.64
N ALA A 209 -9.42 2.87 16.32
CA ALA A 209 -9.33 1.73 15.42
C ALA A 209 -8.05 0.90 15.62
N LEU A 210 -6.94 1.56 15.97
CA LEU A 210 -5.63 0.95 16.12
C LEU A 210 -5.60 -0.22 17.12
N PRO A 211 -6.08 -0.10 18.38
CA PRO A 211 -6.10 -1.24 19.31
C PRO A 211 -7.01 -2.38 18.83
N ILE A 212 -8.11 -2.08 18.15
CA ILE A 212 -9.02 -3.11 17.60
C ILE A 212 -8.28 -3.95 16.55
N ILE A 213 -7.58 -3.29 15.62
CA ILE A 213 -6.80 -3.95 14.57
C ILE A 213 -5.63 -4.72 15.18
N LEU A 214 -4.91 -4.15 16.15
CA LEU A 214 -3.81 -4.82 16.83
C LEU A 214 -4.26 -6.10 17.56
N VAL A 215 -5.42 -6.08 18.22
CA VAL A 215 -6.01 -7.27 18.85
C VAL A 215 -6.38 -8.31 17.78
N GLY A 216 -6.99 -7.89 16.68
CA GLY A 216 -7.29 -8.77 15.54
C GLY A 216 -6.03 -9.42 14.96
N MET A 217 -4.96 -8.66 14.80
CA MET A 217 -3.63 -9.13 14.36
C MET A 217 -3.02 -10.13 15.33
N PHE A 218 -3.08 -9.85 16.63
CA PHE A 218 -2.58 -10.74 17.67
C PHE A 218 -3.27 -12.10 17.62
N PHE A 219 -4.60 -12.12 17.54
CA PHE A 219 -5.35 -13.38 17.40
C PHE A 219 -5.08 -14.10 16.08
N TYR A 220 -4.90 -13.36 14.97
CA TYR A 220 -4.55 -13.97 13.70
C TYR A 220 -3.20 -14.69 13.77
N ARG A 221 -2.19 -14.05 14.38
CA ARG A 221 -0.85 -14.63 14.51
C ARG A 221 -0.81 -15.80 15.49
N GLY A 222 -1.55 -15.69 16.60
CA GLY A 222 -1.71 -16.76 17.59
C GLY A 222 -2.29 -18.02 16.95
N GLY A 223 -3.48 -17.92 16.34
CA GLY A 223 -4.15 -19.06 15.74
C GLY A 223 -3.43 -19.68 14.53
N GLY A 224 -2.58 -18.91 13.84
CA GLY A 224 -1.73 -19.44 12.75
C GLY A 224 -0.53 -20.25 13.25
N THR A 225 -0.05 -19.98 14.46
CA THR A 225 1.04 -20.74 15.09
C THR A 225 0.53 -22.12 15.51
N ASP A 226 -0.66 -22.17 16.11
CA ASP A 226 -1.28 -23.42 16.58
C ASP A 226 -1.54 -24.40 15.42
N ARG A 227 -2.01 -23.91 14.26
CA ARG A 227 -2.21 -24.76 13.06
C ARG A 227 -0.92 -25.32 12.47
N LYS A 228 0.17 -24.55 12.44
CA LYS A 228 1.47 -25.05 11.94
C LYS A 228 2.01 -26.17 12.83
N THR A 229 1.85 -26.04 14.15
CA THR A 229 2.28 -27.07 15.10
C THR A 229 1.47 -28.37 14.94
N GLU A 230 0.17 -28.29 14.66
CA GLU A 230 -0.65 -29.46 14.33
C GLU A 230 -0.25 -30.11 12.99
N GLU A 231 -0.07 -29.32 11.91
CA GLU A 231 0.33 -29.86 10.60
C GLU A 231 1.72 -30.52 10.64
N ASP A 232 2.71 -29.90 11.28
CA ASP A 232 4.04 -30.50 11.44
C ASP A 232 3.97 -31.80 12.27
N SER A 233 3.11 -31.86 13.29
CA SER A 233 2.92 -33.09 14.08
C SER A 233 2.29 -34.23 13.28
N CYS A 234 1.41 -33.94 12.32
CA CYS A 234 0.84 -34.94 11.40
C CYS A 234 1.83 -35.38 10.31
N ILE A 235 2.62 -34.45 9.75
CA ILE A 235 3.59 -34.77 8.68
C ILE A 235 4.77 -35.61 9.23
N THR A 236 5.14 -35.41 10.49
CA THR A 236 6.23 -36.17 11.13
C THR A 236 5.87 -37.64 11.36
N GLU A 237 4.58 -38.01 11.37
CA GLU A 237 4.17 -39.42 11.51
C GLU A 237 4.19 -40.22 10.19
N GLU A 238 4.10 -39.58 9.02
CA GLU A 238 4.04 -40.32 7.74
C GLU A 238 5.36 -40.40 6.97
N HIS A 239 6.31 -39.47 7.12
CA HIS A 239 7.64 -39.61 6.51
C HIS A 239 8.74 -38.86 7.28
N PRO A 240 9.80 -39.54 7.78
CA PRO A 240 10.95 -38.87 8.36
C PRO A 240 11.77 -38.22 7.23
N VAL A 241 11.45 -36.98 6.90
CA VAL A 241 12.29 -36.18 6.00
C VAL A 241 13.40 -35.58 6.84
N GLU A 242 14.61 -36.10 6.68
CA GLU A 242 15.83 -35.54 7.25
C GLU A 242 16.00 -34.08 6.79
N LEU A 243 15.75 -33.14 7.70
CA LEU A 243 16.12 -31.74 7.59
C LEU A 243 17.65 -31.62 7.74
N PHE A 244 18.37 -31.74 6.64
CA PHE A 244 19.74 -31.24 6.54
C PHE A 244 19.73 -29.83 5.94
N TRP A 245 20.38 -28.94 6.68
CA TRP A 245 20.59 -27.50 6.49
C TRP A 245 21.14 -27.09 5.12
#